data_AF-A0A4R2MSC0-F1
#
_entry.id   AF-A0A4R2MSC0-F1
#
_cell.length_a   1.000
_cell.length_b   1.000
_cell.length_c   1.000
_cell.angle_alpha   90.00
_cell.angle_beta   90.00
_cell.angle_gamma   90.00
#
_symmetry.space_group_name_H-M   'P 1'
#
loop_
_entity.id
_entity.type
_entity.pdbx_description
1 polymer ?
#
loop_
_entity_poly.entity_id
_entity_poly.type
_entity_poly.pdbx_seq_one_letter_code
_entity_poly.pdbx_strand_id
1 'polypeptide(L)'
;MHTMRKWAIFLMAVLVAACNHVDEVTPRHYVGLVVGHSAPLKIEIAKSLIANPGKPVPQAGPLQLPPPSGLAPMKFDFGWVTTGGAIVIQNTKFAVVVLQEPTLDQGKVTWSCIVQPAEAKPNLCGSDYQDGLLQNK
;
A
#
# COMPACT_ATOMS: atom_id res chain seq x y z
N MET A 1 -18.76 -43.46 -36.73
CA MET A 1 -19.26 -42.16 -36.22
C MET A 1 -19.13 -41.97 -34.70
N HIS A 2 -18.18 -42.63 -34.01
CA HIS A 2 -18.04 -42.52 -32.53
C HIS A 2 -16.82 -41.71 -32.05
N THR A 3 -15.92 -41.33 -32.94
CA THR A 3 -14.64 -40.65 -32.61
C THR A 3 -14.75 -39.13 -32.57
N MET A 4 -15.63 -38.50 -33.36
CA MET A 4 -15.81 -37.03 -33.37
C MET A 4 -16.51 -36.48 -32.12
N ARG A 5 -17.33 -37.30 -31.44
CA ARG A 5 -18.11 -36.87 -30.26
C ARG A 5 -17.24 -36.69 -29.01
N LYS A 6 -16.09 -37.36 -28.92
CA LYS A 6 -15.16 -37.25 -27.78
C LYS A 6 -14.28 -36.00 -27.84
N TRP A 7 -13.94 -35.55 -29.05
CA TRP A 7 -13.15 -34.33 -29.25
C TRP A 7 -13.92 -33.05 -28.93
N ALA A 8 -15.22 -33.02 -29.26
CA ALA A 8 -16.08 -31.88 -28.94
C ALA A 8 -16.24 -31.64 -27.42
N ILE A 9 -16.26 -32.72 -26.62
CA ILE A 9 -16.38 -32.64 -25.16
C ILE A 9 -15.08 -32.11 -24.53
N PHE A 10 -13.92 -32.48 -25.08
CA PHE A 10 -12.63 -32.01 -24.58
C PHE A 10 -12.40 -30.52 -24.88
N LEU A 11 -12.83 -30.03 -26.04
CA LEU A 11 -12.77 -28.60 -26.38
C LEU A 11 -13.70 -27.74 -25.51
N MET A 12 -14.86 -28.27 -25.11
CA MET A 12 -15.79 -27.55 -24.24
C MET A 12 -15.27 -27.44 -22.81
N ALA A 13 -14.53 -28.43 -22.31
CA ALA A 13 -13.94 -28.40 -20.97
C ALA A 13 -12.80 -27.37 -20.84
N VAL A 14 -12.04 -27.13 -21.92
CA VAL A 14 -10.97 -26.10 -21.93
C VAL A 14 -11.54 -24.68 -21.90
N LEU A 15 -12.73 -24.46 -22.46
CA LEU A 15 -13.37 -23.14 -22.47
C LEU A 15 -13.98 -22.73 -21.12
N VAL A 16 -14.33 -23.68 -20.24
CA VAL A 16 -14.86 -23.37 -18.90
C VAL A 16 -13.75 -23.13 -17.87
N ALA A 17 -12.52 -23.56 -18.15
CA ALA A 17 -11.36 -23.29 -17.29
C ALA A 17 -10.76 -21.89 -17.50
N ALA A 18 -11.15 -21.18 -18.56
CA ALA A 18 -10.83 -19.78 -18.77
C ALA A 18 -11.85 -18.86 -18.08
N CYS A 19 -12.28 -19.22 -16.87
CA CYS A 19 -12.81 -18.22 -15.94
C CYS A 19 -11.65 -17.29 -15.62
N ASN A 20 -11.67 -16.11 -16.24
CA ASN A 20 -10.79 -15.00 -15.91
C ASN A 20 -10.77 -14.82 -14.39
N HIS A 21 -9.69 -15.27 -13.74
CA HIS A 21 -9.23 -14.65 -12.51
C HIS A 21 -8.85 -13.22 -12.90
N VAL A 22 -9.85 -12.34 -13.00
CA VAL A 22 -9.61 -10.92 -12.81
C VAL A 22 -9.00 -10.87 -11.42
N ASP A 23 -7.69 -10.62 -11.34
CA ASP A 23 -6.95 -10.51 -10.10
C ASP A 23 -7.69 -9.55 -9.17
N GLU A 24 -8.52 -10.12 -8.29
CA GLU A 24 -9.30 -9.33 -7.36
C GLU A 24 -8.31 -8.79 -6.34
N VAL A 25 -8.02 -7.50 -6.45
CA VAL A 25 -7.19 -6.79 -5.47
C VAL A 25 -7.85 -6.96 -4.11
N THR A 26 -7.29 -7.81 -3.28
CA THR A 26 -7.79 -8.01 -1.92
C THR A 26 -7.50 -6.77 -1.07
N PRO A 27 -8.25 -6.52 0.02
CA PRO A 27 -7.96 -5.43 0.95
C PRO A 27 -6.51 -5.44 1.43
N ARG A 28 -5.96 -6.63 1.72
CA ARG A 28 -4.54 -6.77 2.11
C ARG A 28 -3.58 -6.39 1.00
N HIS A 29 -3.86 -6.78 -0.25
CA HIS A 29 -3.04 -6.39 -1.38
C HIS A 29 -3.05 -4.87 -1.59
N TYR A 30 -4.24 -4.25 -1.49
CA TYR A 30 -4.36 -2.79 -1.55
C TYR A 30 -3.53 -2.08 -0.47
N VAL A 31 -3.59 -2.56 0.78
CA VAL A 31 -2.76 -1.98 1.86
C VAL A 31 -1.26 -2.17 1.57
N GLY A 32 -0.86 -3.31 1.00
CA GLY A 32 0.52 -3.51 0.53
C GLY A 32 0.95 -2.48 -0.50
N LEU A 33 0.09 -2.17 -1.47
CA LEU A 33 0.35 -1.09 -2.43
C LEU A 33 0.49 0.25 -1.71
N VAL A 34 -0.42 0.58 -0.79
CA VAL A 34 -0.37 1.81 0.02
C VAL A 34 1.00 1.97 0.68
N VAL A 35 1.49 0.91 1.32
CA VAL A 35 2.82 0.92 1.96
C VAL A 35 3.92 1.20 0.93
N GLY A 36 3.91 0.52 -0.21
CA GLY A 36 4.92 0.71 -1.26
C GLY A 36 4.92 2.13 -1.82
N HIS A 37 3.74 2.66 -2.18
CA HIS A 37 3.61 4.01 -2.75
C HIS A 37 3.92 5.11 -1.74
N SER A 38 3.66 4.90 -0.45
CA SER A 38 3.96 5.87 0.61
C SER A 38 5.45 5.93 0.98
N ALA A 39 6.27 4.95 0.59
CA ALA A 39 7.65 4.84 1.06
C ALA A 39 8.52 6.08 0.79
N PRO A 40 8.50 6.71 -0.41
CA PRO A 40 9.27 7.93 -0.66
C PRO A 40 8.85 9.08 0.27
N LEU A 41 7.54 9.27 0.44
CA LEU A 41 6.98 10.30 1.31
C LEU A 41 7.37 10.08 2.78
N LYS A 42 7.34 8.83 3.26
CA LYS A 42 7.81 8.49 4.61
C LYS A 42 9.27 8.86 4.83
N ILE A 43 10.12 8.71 3.81
CA ILE A 43 11.53 9.11 3.90
C ILE A 43 11.66 10.63 4.03
N GLU A 44 10.90 11.41 3.25
CA GLU A 44 10.93 12.88 3.33
C GLU A 44 10.40 13.40 4.66
N ILE A 45 9.33 12.79 5.17
CA ILE A 45 8.79 13.09 6.51
C ILE A 45 9.84 12.78 7.58
N ALA A 46 10.47 11.61 7.52
CA ALA A 46 11.51 11.23 8.48
C ALA A 46 12.69 12.22 8.49
N LYS A 47 13.18 12.62 7.30
CA LYS A 47 14.22 13.65 7.17
C LYS A 47 13.80 14.97 7.81
N SER A 48 12.55 15.38 7.58
CA SER A 48 12.01 16.64 8.10
C SER A 48 11.92 16.62 9.63
N LEU A 49 11.46 15.50 10.20
CA LEU A 49 11.36 15.30 11.65
C LEU A 49 12.74 15.30 12.33
N ILE A 50 13.75 14.66 11.71
CA ILE A 50 15.13 14.65 12.22
C ILE A 50 15.74 16.06 12.14
N ALA A 51 15.55 16.77 11.02
CA ALA A 51 16.14 18.08 10.81
C ALA A 51 15.51 19.17 11.70
N ASN A 52 14.20 19.08 11.98
CA ASN A 52 13.47 20.09 12.75
C ASN A 52 12.53 19.44 13.79
N PRO A 53 13.04 18.87 14.88
CA PRO A 53 12.23 18.20 15.88
C PRO A 53 11.15 19.13 16.47
N GLY A 54 9.92 18.62 16.58
CA GLY A 54 8.78 19.36 17.16
C GLY A 54 8.19 20.45 16.25
N LYS A 55 8.69 20.62 15.01
CA LYS A 55 8.07 21.52 14.02
C LYS A 55 7.12 20.74 13.09
N PRO A 56 6.08 21.40 12.55
CA PRO A 56 5.22 20.78 11.54
C PRO A 56 6.03 20.30 10.34
N VAL A 57 5.70 19.12 9.82
CA VAL A 57 6.33 18.63 8.59
C VAL A 57 5.85 19.44 7.38
N PRO A 58 6.73 19.78 6.42
CA PRO A 58 6.34 20.53 5.22
C PRO A 58 5.30 19.82 4.34
N GLN A 59 5.22 18.49 4.45
CA GLN A 59 4.32 17.64 3.66
C GLN A 59 2.90 17.59 4.21
N ALA A 60 2.59 18.30 5.31
CA ALA A 60 1.27 18.28 5.93
C ALA A 60 0.19 18.83 4.98
N GLY A 61 -0.99 18.18 4.97
CA GLY A 61 -2.10 18.54 4.11
C GLY A 61 -2.70 17.36 3.34
N PRO A 62 -3.47 17.63 2.27
CA PRO A 62 -4.01 16.60 1.39
C PRO A 62 -2.90 15.70 0.83
N LEU A 63 -3.07 14.39 0.97
CA LEU A 63 -2.06 13.43 0.53
C LEU A 63 -1.97 13.38 -1.00
N GLN A 64 -0.75 13.41 -1.49
CA GLN A 64 -0.42 13.16 -2.88
C GLN A 64 0.60 12.02 -2.94
N LEU A 65 0.20 10.89 -3.53
CA LEU A 65 1.10 9.76 -3.79
C LEU A 65 1.34 9.68 -5.30
N PRO A 66 2.44 10.29 -5.80
CA PRO A 66 2.77 10.17 -7.21
C PRO A 66 3.00 8.70 -7.56
N PRO A 67 2.51 8.22 -8.71
CA PRO A 67 2.79 6.86 -9.14
C PRO A 67 4.28 6.68 -9.44
N PRO A 68 4.89 5.55 -9.09
CA PRO A 68 6.15 5.13 -9.69
C PRO A 68 5.99 5.04 -11.22
N SER A 69 7.07 5.31 -11.97
CA SER A 69 7.06 5.26 -13.43
C SER A 69 6.51 3.92 -13.94
N GLY A 70 5.51 3.99 -14.82
CA GLY A 70 4.87 2.81 -15.42
C GLY A 70 3.75 2.17 -14.59
N LEU A 71 3.43 2.71 -13.41
CA LEU A 71 2.30 2.26 -12.59
C LEU A 71 1.15 3.27 -12.61
N ALA A 72 -0.07 2.77 -12.45
CA ALA A 72 -1.24 3.62 -12.30
C ALA A 72 -1.19 4.40 -10.98
N PRO A 73 -1.75 5.63 -10.93
CA PRO A 73 -1.95 6.33 -9.67
C PRO A 73 -2.75 5.48 -8.70
N MET A 74 -2.32 5.49 -7.44
CA MET A 74 -3.11 4.88 -6.38
C MET A 74 -4.40 5.65 -6.18
N LYS A 75 -5.51 4.93 -6.05
CA LYS A 75 -6.82 5.52 -5.74
C LYS A 75 -7.15 5.33 -4.26
N PHE A 76 -7.58 6.41 -3.62
CA PHE A 76 -8.13 6.44 -2.27
C PHE A 76 -9.22 7.52 -2.21
N ASP A 77 -10.18 7.37 -1.32
CA ASP A 77 -11.29 8.32 -1.16
C ASP A 77 -10.88 9.51 -0.29
N PHE A 78 -10.00 9.25 0.67
CA PHE A 78 -9.42 10.26 1.54
C PHE A 78 -7.95 9.95 1.79
N GLY A 79 -7.13 11.00 1.80
CA GLY A 79 -5.71 10.92 2.10
C GLY A 79 -5.23 12.21 2.74
N TRP A 80 -4.50 12.12 3.86
CA TRP A 80 -3.98 13.28 4.59
C TRP A 80 -2.64 12.99 5.25
N VAL A 81 -1.79 14.01 5.32
CA VAL A 81 -0.57 14.03 6.14
C VAL A 81 -0.78 15.02 7.29
N THR A 82 -0.69 14.55 8.52
CA THR A 82 -0.82 15.42 9.71
C THR A 82 0.42 16.31 9.87
N THR A 83 0.33 17.36 10.68
CA THR A 83 1.49 18.20 11.01
C THR A 83 2.61 17.43 11.71
N GLY A 84 2.29 16.34 12.41
CA GLY A 84 3.27 15.41 12.99
C GLY A 84 3.83 14.38 12.01
N GLY A 85 3.38 14.37 10.75
CA GLY A 85 3.85 13.45 9.71
C GLY A 85 3.15 12.10 9.64
N ALA A 86 2.09 11.87 10.42
CA ALA A 86 1.27 10.69 10.25
C ALA A 86 0.51 10.74 8.91
N ILE A 87 0.50 9.62 8.18
CA ILE A 87 -0.18 9.45 6.90
C ILE A 87 -1.47 8.67 7.16
N VAL A 88 -2.60 9.24 6.77
CA VAL A 88 -3.94 8.64 6.88
C VAL A 88 -4.49 8.41 5.48
N ILE A 89 -4.95 7.19 5.19
CA ILE A 89 -5.58 6.83 3.93
C ILE A 89 -6.84 6.03 4.20
N GLN A 90 -7.93 6.37 3.52
CA GLN A 90 -9.17 5.60 3.55
C GLN A 90 -9.58 5.21 2.13
N ASN A 91 -10.05 3.97 2.00
CA ASN A 91 -10.63 3.45 0.77
C ASN A 91 -11.89 2.64 1.08
N THR A 92 -13.04 3.17 0.64
CA THR A 92 -14.37 2.61 0.78
C THR A 92 -14.58 1.37 -0.07
N LYS A 93 -14.00 1.30 -1.28
CA LYS A 93 -14.09 0.12 -2.16
C LYS A 93 -13.54 -1.13 -1.48
N PHE A 94 -12.42 -1.00 -0.78
CA PHE A 94 -11.79 -2.11 -0.05
C PHE A 94 -12.15 -2.13 1.43
N ALA A 95 -13.00 -1.20 1.90
CA ALA A 95 -13.38 -1.01 3.29
C ALA A 95 -12.18 -0.94 4.25
N VAL A 96 -11.12 -0.23 3.85
CA VAL A 96 -9.87 -0.10 4.63
C VAL A 96 -9.58 1.33 5.06
N VAL A 97 -9.00 1.46 6.26
CA VAL A 97 -8.33 2.65 6.75
C VAL A 97 -6.89 2.26 7.12
N VAL A 98 -5.92 3.05 6.67
CA VAL A 98 -4.50 2.88 6.97
C VAL A 98 -4.00 4.13 7.66
N LEU A 99 -3.36 3.95 8.82
CA LEU A 99 -2.64 4.97 9.55
C LEU A 99 -1.17 4.55 9.66
N GLN A 100 -0.27 5.36 9.12
CA GLN A 100 1.16 5.19 9.29
C GLN A 100 1.71 6.35 10.10
N GLU A 101 2.17 6.09 11.30
CA GLU A 101 2.55 7.14 12.27
C GLU A 101 4.06 7.09 12.54
N PRO A 102 4.79 8.20 12.36
CA PRO A 102 6.19 8.27 12.71
C PRO A 102 6.37 8.50 14.21
N THR A 103 7.44 7.97 14.78
CA THR A 103 7.92 8.30 16.12
C THR A 103 9.40 8.65 16.01
N LEU A 104 9.78 9.85 16.46
CA LEU A 104 11.18 10.28 16.55
C LEU A 104 11.69 9.97 17.96
N ASP A 105 12.66 9.07 18.05
CA ASP A 105 13.34 8.74 19.30
C ASP A 105 14.85 8.67 19.07
N GLN A 106 15.63 9.36 19.90
CA GLN A 106 17.10 9.41 19.84
C GLN A 106 17.69 9.65 18.44
N GLY A 107 17.04 10.49 17.62
CA GLY A 107 17.50 10.79 16.26
C GLY A 107 17.16 9.72 15.20
N LYS A 108 16.46 8.65 15.58
CA LYS A 108 15.90 7.65 14.67
C LYS A 108 14.39 7.85 14.54
N VAL A 109 13.88 7.73 13.31
CA VAL A 109 12.43 7.71 13.07
C VAL A 109 11.98 6.26 12.86
N THR A 110 11.09 5.79 13.72
CA THR A 110 10.37 4.51 13.55
C THR A 110 8.94 4.78 13.06
N TRP A 111 8.29 3.76 12.52
CA TRP A 111 6.95 3.90 11.94
C TRP A 111 6.02 2.81 12.43
N SER A 112 4.92 3.21 13.05
CA SER A 112 3.78 2.35 13.30
C SER A 112 2.93 2.23 12.03
N CYS A 113 2.28 1.09 11.86
CA CYS A 113 1.23 0.91 10.87
C CYS A 113 0.01 0.23 11.51
N ILE A 114 -1.10 0.96 11.49
CA ILE A 114 -2.40 0.54 11.98
C ILE A 114 -3.33 0.44 10.77
N VAL A 115 -4.06 -0.66 10.68
CA VAL A 115 -4.97 -0.94 9.56
C VAL A 115 -6.30 -1.40 10.15
N GLN A 116 -7.39 -0.83 9.64
CA GLN A 116 -8.75 -1.27 9.95
C GLN A 116 -9.41 -1.73 8.64
N PRO A 117 -9.98 -2.94 8.58
CA PRO A 117 -9.94 -3.98 9.61
C PRO A 117 -8.54 -4.62 9.73
N ALA A 118 -8.20 -5.16 10.90
CA ALA A 118 -6.85 -5.61 11.22
C ALA A 118 -6.35 -6.75 10.32
N GLU A 119 -7.26 -7.56 9.79
CA GLU A 119 -6.97 -8.70 8.90
C GLU A 119 -6.40 -8.25 7.55
N ALA A 120 -6.66 -6.99 7.16
CA ALA A 120 -6.11 -6.38 5.96
C ALA A 120 -4.66 -5.92 6.14
N LYS A 121 -4.08 -5.97 7.35
CA LYS A 121 -2.68 -5.60 7.58
C LYS A 121 -1.73 -6.60 6.91
N PRO A 122 -0.85 -6.18 5.98
CA PRO A 122 0.18 -7.04 5.44
C PRO A 122 1.35 -7.18 6.43
N ASN A 123 2.13 -8.25 6.31
CA ASN A 123 3.30 -8.49 7.14
C ASN A 123 4.33 -7.36 7.05
N LEU A 124 4.44 -6.71 5.88
CA LEU A 124 5.39 -5.64 5.60
C LEU A 124 4.81 -4.25 5.89
N CYS A 125 4.07 -4.07 6.99
CA CYS A 125 3.53 -2.76 7.38
C CYS A 125 4.13 -2.27 8.70
N GLY A 126 5.15 -1.40 8.63
CA GLY A 126 5.84 -0.83 9.79
C GLY A 126 7.34 -0.59 9.57
N SER A 127 8.06 -0.37 10.67
CA SER A 127 9.52 -0.15 10.69
C SER A 127 10.35 -1.35 10.20
N ASP A 128 9.84 -2.58 10.30
CA ASP A 128 10.53 -3.79 9.85
C ASP A 128 10.88 -3.75 8.34
N TYR A 129 10.16 -2.94 7.56
CA TYR A 129 10.40 -2.74 6.13
C TYR A 129 11.34 -1.56 5.81
N GLN A 130 11.44 -0.55 6.68
CA GLN A 130 12.21 0.67 6.39
C GLN A 130 13.69 0.57 6.72
N ASP A 131 14.08 -0.23 7.72
CA ASP A 131 15.50 -0.43 8.04
C ASP A 131 16.27 -1.02 6.83
N GLY A 132 15.61 -1.81 5.96
CA GLY A 132 16.21 -2.31 4.71
C GLY A 132 16.27 -1.30 3.54
N LEU A 133 15.42 -0.27 3.53
CA LEU A 133 15.40 0.78 2.49
C LEU A 133 16.39 1.92 2.78
N LEU A 134 16.64 2.21 4.06
CA LEU A 134 17.58 3.24 4.49
C LEU A 134 19.04 2.75 4.51
N GLN A 135 19.29 1.43 4.54
CA GLN A 135 20.64 0.87 4.47
C GLN A 135 21.21 0.74 3.04
N ASN A 136 20.38 0.92 2.00
CA ASN A 136 20.77 0.74 0.59
C ASN A 136 20.95 2.07 -0.18
N LYS A 137 21.23 3.18 0.50
CA LYS A 137 21.59 4.46 -0.13
C LYS A 137 22.80 5.11 0.52
#